data_AF-A0A4U5NXT1-F1
#
_entry.id   AF-A0A4U5NXT1-F1
#
_cell.length_a   1.000
_cell.length_b   1.000
_cell.length_c   1.000
_cell.angle_alpha   90.00
_cell.angle_beta   90.00
_cell.angle_gamma   90.00
#
_symmetry.space_group_name_H-M   'P 1'
#
loop_
_entity.id
_entity.type
_entity.pdbx_description
1 polymer ?
#
loop_
_entity_poly.entity_id
_entity_poly.type
_entity_poly.pdbx_seq_one_letter_code
_entity_poly.pdbx_strand_id
1 'polypeptide(L)'
;MLSLFLLAANHLSNTDSPVSTSTYGNPAKFVQACRKSRESFLDLYSSKVPKECFAYTDRAKVDNRRTIQKAKNHLSPRRIFKLKCATADISDLASTWKLLKPSTKKRFLCHKSVLYRYNALVVDKELLGNNRMIPNWAPHSFTECAKNGWNDAAQNMFGKLNEVEQQTHFFKEYQRKIQENDDFELIRQILRSGFKYTGFELEDLDDESEDSEHEERAEKILIKIKTTVPEDCVVPEIVNHFTRLANLPE
;
A
#
# COMPACT_ATOMS: atom_id res chain seq x y z
N MET A 1 -47.35 5.27 5.58
CA MET A 1 -45.97 5.81 5.67
C MET A 1 -44.98 4.77 5.14
N LEU A 2 -44.83 4.63 3.83
CA LEU A 2 -44.08 3.52 3.20
C LEU A 2 -43.24 3.96 1.98
N SER A 3 -42.87 5.25 1.87
CA SER A 3 -42.34 5.82 0.61
C SER A 3 -41.12 6.73 0.76
N LEU A 4 -40.16 6.41 1.65
CA LEU A 4 -38.89 7.16 1.74
C LEU A 4 -37.62 6.29 1.77
N PHE A 5 -37.73 4.97 2.02
CA PHE A 5 -36.55 4.08 2.06
C PHE A 5 -36.14 3.50 0.69
N LEU A 6 -37.01 3.55 -0.33
CA LEU A 6 -36.70 3.08 -1.69
C LEU A 6 -35.97 4.11 -2.56
N LEU A 7 -35.98 5.39 -2.19
CA LEU A 7 -35.33 6.46 -2.96
C LEU A 7 -33.83 6.60 -2.70
N ALA A 8 -33.33 6.11 -1.55
CA ALA A 8 -31.89 6.11 -1.27
C ALA A 8 -31.14 4.97 -1.98
N ALA A 9 -31.84 3.91 -2.41
CA ALA A 9 -31.27 2.81 -3.18
C ALA A 9 -31.19 3.12 -4.68
N ASN A 10 -32.09 3.94 -5.22
CA ASN A 10 -32.13 4.25 -6.66
C ASN A 10 -31.10 5.28 -7.12
N HIS A 11 -30.50 6.08 -6.23
CA HIS A 11 -29.40 6.98 -6.63
C HIS A 11 -28.02 6.31 -6.70
N LEU A 12 -27.93 5.01 -6.40
CA LEU A 12 -26.74 4.19 -6.62
C LEU A 12 -26.77 3.41 -7.95
N SER A 13 -27.86 3.53 -8.71
CA SER A 13 -28.01 2.93 -10.03
C SER A 13 -28.02 4.04 -11.07
N ASN A 14 -26.86 4.38 -11.59
CA ASN A 14 -26.77 4.67 -13.02
C ASN A 14 -25.35 4.37 -13.50
N THR A 15 -25.34 3.35 -14.36
CA THR A 15 -24.28 2.75 -15.18
C THR A 15 -23.35 1.73 -14.50
N ASP A 16 -23.35 0.55 -15.11
CA ASP A 16 -22.51 -0.64 -14.93
C ASP A 16 -22.96 -1.67 -13.88
N SER A 17 -23.52 -2.78 -14.41
CA SER A 17 -23.76 -4.12 -13.86
C SER A 17 -24.34 -4.25 -12.43
N PRO A 18 -25.41 -5.04 -12.23
CA PRO A 18 -25.99 -5.22 -10.91
C PRO A 18 -24.96 -5.83 -9.94
N VAL A 19 -24.68 -5.12 -8.86
CA VAL A 19 -23.85 -5.58 -7.75
C VAL A 19 -24.54 -6.80 -7.13
N SER A 20 -23.99 -7.99 -7.38
CA SER A 20 -24.43 -9.21 -6.73
C SER A 20 -24.17 -9.09 -5.23
N THR A 21 -25.23 -9.10 -4.42
CA THR A 21 -25.18 -9.02 -2.94
C THR A 21 -24.72 -10.33 -2.29
N SER A 22 -24.12 -11.26 -3.04
CA SER A 22 -23.93 -12.66 -2.62
C SER A 22 -23.01 -12.84 -1.40
N THR A 23 -22.08 -11.92 -1.15
CA THR A 23 -21.10 -12.06 -0.06
C THR A 23 -21.60 -11.54 1.29
N TYR A 24 -22.57 -10.62 1.30
CA TYR A 24 -22.99 -9.94 2.55
C TYR A 24 -24.42 -10.26 2.99
N GLY A 25 -25.26 -10.87 2.13
CA GLY A 25 -26.61 -11.36 2.43
C GLY A 25 -27.63 -10.31 2.91
N ASN A 26 -27.16 -9.15 3.37
CA ASN A 26 -27.92 -8.07 3.99
C ASN A 26 -27.35 -6.71 3.47
N PRO A 27 -28.15 -5.92 2.76
CA PRO A 27 -27.74 -4.60 2.24
C PRO A 27 -27.21 -3.64 3.31
N ALA A 28 -27.73 -3.69 4.53
CA ALA A 28 -27.28 -2.82 5.62
C ALA A 28 -25.83 -3.12 6.04
N LYS A 29 -25.45 -4.40 6.08
CA LYS A 29 -24.07 -4.81 6.39
C LYS A 29 -23.09 -4.36 5.31
N PHE A 30 -23.49 -4.47 4.03
CA PHE A 30 -22.70 -3.98 2.91
C PHE A 30 -22.47 -2.46 3.00
N VAL A 31 -23.54 -1.68 3.22
CA VAL A 31 -23.45 -0.22 3.36
C VAL A 31 -22.53 0.19 4.52
N GLN A 32 -22.62 -0.52 5.65
CA GLN A 32 -21.73 -0.28 6.79
C GLN A 32 -20.26 -0.58 6.46
N ALA A 33 -19.99 -1.68 5.74
CA ALA A 33 -18.65 -2.02 5.28
C ALA A 33 -18.09 -0.97 4.30
N CYS A 34 -18.89 -0.51 3.34
CA CYS A 34 -18.54 0.58 2.43
C CYS A 34 -18.21 1.88 3.18
N ARG A 35 -18.99 2.20 4.21
CA ARG A 35 -18.75 3.39 5.04
C ARG A 35 -17.39 3.31 5.75
N LYS A 36 -17.09 2.17 6.40
CA LYS A 36 -15.80 1.93 7.05
C LYS A 36 -14.64 2.02 6.05
N SER A 37 -14.77 1.35 4.90
CA SER A 37 -13.73 1.37 3.86
C SER A 37 -13.46 2.79 3.34
N ARG A 38 -14.49 3.61 3.20
CA ARG A 38 -14.35 5.03 2.82
C ARG A 38 -13.65 5.85 3.90
N GLU A 39 -14.03 5.67 5.16
CA GLU A 39 -13.38 6.36 6.29
C GLU A 39 -11.89 6.03 6.32
N SER A 40 -11.52 4.74 6.24
CA SER A 40 -10.11 4.32 6.12
C SER A 40 -9.39 4.95 4.92
N PHE A 41 -10.04 5.02 3.74
CA PHE A 41 -9.45 5.67 2.56
C PHE A 41 -9.16 7.17 2.80
N LEU A 42 -10.12 7.88 3.40
CA LEU A 42 -9.98 9.32 3.64
C LEU A 42 -8.86 9.61 4.64
N ASP A 43 -8.76 8.80 5.69
CA ASP A 43 -7.71 8.90 6.70
C ASP A 43 -6.33 8.62 6.07
N LEU A 44 -6.20 7.50 5.37
CA LEU A 44 -4.93 7.02 4.81
C LEU A 44 -4.35 7.96 3.74
N TYR A 45 -5.19 8.51 2.88
CA TYR A 45 -4.75 9.37 1.79
C TYR A 45 -4.89 10.86 2.10
N SER A 46 -5.34 11.20 3.32
CA SER A 46 -5.62 12.58 3.76
C SER A 46 -6.35 13.40 2.69
N SER A 47 -7.33 12.75 2.06
CA SER A 47 -7.91 13.22 0.81
C SER A 47 -9.26 13.86 1.05
N LYS A 48 -9.56 14.95 0.32
CA LYS A 48 -10.88 15.61 0.36
C LYS A 48 -11.74 15.14 -0.80
N VAL A 49 -11.83 13.82 -1.00
CA VAL A 49 -12.64 13.23 -2.08
C VAL A 49 -14.12 13.36 -1.71
N PRO A 50 -14.97 13.96 -2.57
CA PRO A 50 -16.40 14.03 -2.32
C PRO A 50 -17.05 12.66 -2.19
N LYS A 51 -18.11 12.55 -1.37
CA LYS A 51 -18.76 11.26 -1.07
C LYS A 51 -19.28 10.57 -2.33
N GLU A 52 -19.83 11.35 -3.26
CA GLU A 52 -20.39 10.91 -4.54
C GLU A 52 -19.35 10.34 -5.50
N CYS A 53 -18.06 10.62 -5.29
CA CYS A 53 -16.99 10.10 -6.11
C CYS A 53 -16.61 8.66 -5.74
N PHE A 54 -16.97 8.17 -4.55
CA PHE A 54 -16.58 6.83 -4.12
C PHE A 54 -17.32 5.75 -4.90
N ALA A 55 -16.55 4.82 -5.45
CA ALA A 55 -17.02 3.58 -6.02
C ALA A 55 -16.55 2.42 -5.15
N TYR A 56 -17.31 1.33 -5.12
CA TYR A 56 -17.03 0.17 -4.29
C TYR A 56 -17.01 -1.11 -5.13
N THR A 57 -16.19 -2.06 -4.68
CA THR A 57 -16.22 -3.44 -5.18
C THR A 57 -17.40 -4.21 -4.59
N ASP A 58 -17.65 -5.39 -5.14
CA ASP A 58 -18.58 -6.40 -4.60
C ASP A 58 -18.25 -6.82 -3.14
N ARG A 59 -17.00 -6.65 -2.74
CA ARG A 59 -16.51 -6.88 -1.36
C ARG A 59 -16.60 -5.65 -0.46
N ALA A 60 -17.36 -4.63 -0.85
CA ALA A 60 -17.55 -3.39 -0.10
C ALA A 60 -16.25 -2.59 0.18
N LYS A 61 -15.16 -2.86 -0.54
CA LYS A 61 -13.92 -2.08 -0.49
C LYS A 61 -13.97 -0.92 -1.49
N VAL A 62 -13.34 0.21 -1.17
CA VAL A 62 -13.18 1.32 -2.11
C VAL A 62 -12.43 0.84 -3.35
N ASP A 63 -13.01 1.11 -4.52
CA ASP A 63 -12.36 0.90 -5.80
C ASP A 63 -11.54 2.14 -6.16
N ASN A 64 -10.23 2.06 -5.97
CA ASN A 64 -9.31 3.19 -6.15
C ASN A 64 -9.41 3.80 -7.56
N ARG A 65 -9.42 2.96 -8.60
CA ARG A 65 -9.43 3.42 -10.00
C ARG A 65 -10.74 4.12 -10.35
N ARG A 66 -11.90 3.51 -10.07
CA ARG A 66 -13.20 4.13 -10.34
C ARG A 66 -13.42 5.39 -9.48
N THR A 67 -12.95 5.37 -8.24
CA THR A 67 -13.04 6.55 -7.34
C THR A 67 -12.20 7.70 -7.85
N ILE A 68 -10.95 7.45 -8.25
CA ILE A 68 -10.06 8.49 -8.83
C ILE A 68 -10.64 9.04 -10.13
N GLN A 69 -11.17 8.16 -11.00
CA GLN A 69 -11.77 8.59 -12.26
C GLN A 69 -12.94 9.55 -12.04
N LYS A 70 -13.84 9.26 -11.09
CA LYS A 70 -14.92 10.19 -10.71
C LYS A 70 -14.37 11.48 -10.09
N ALA A 71 -13.39 11.35 -9.20
CA ALA A 71 -12.81 12.49 -8.48
C ALA A 71 -12.06 13.49 -9.39
N LYS A 72 -11.61 13.08 -10.59
CA LYS A 72 -10.93 13.97 -11.56
C LYS A 72 -11.70 15.26 -11.86
N ASN A 73 -13.04 15.18 -11.86
CA ASN A 73 -13.90 16.34 -12.16
C ASN A 73 -14.13 17.25 -10.95
N HIS A 74 -13.81 16.79 -9.73
CA HIS A 74 -14.07 17.52 -8.49
C HIS A 74 -12.80 18.01 -7.79
N LEU A 75 -11.64 17.44 -8.13
CA LEU A 75 -10.37 17.74 -7.50
C LEU A 75 -9.40 18.43 -8.45
N SER A 76 -8.53 19.26 -7.89
CA SER A 76 -7.45 19.86 -8.67
C SER A 76 -6.49 18.78 -9.20
N PRO A 77 -5.88 18.98 -10.39
CA PRO A 77 -4.92 18.02 -10.95
C PRO A 77 -3.78 17.66 -9.99
N ARG A 78 -3.36 18.59 -9.12
CA ARG A 78 -2.37 18.33 -8.07
C ARG A 78 -2.82 17.25 -7.08
N ARG A 79 -4.09 17.26 -6.66
CA ARG A 79 -4.64 16.25 -5.74
C ARG A 79 -4.81 14.90 -6.43
N ILE A 80 -5.30 14.91 -7.68
CA ILE A 80 -5.39 13.69 -8.49
C ILE A 80 -4.02 13.05 -8.69
N PHE A 81 -2.99 13.84 -8.98
CA PHE A 81 -1.63 13.31 -9.12
C PHE A 81 -1.16 12.60 -7.83
N LYS A 82 -1.36 13.22 -6.66
CA LYS A 82 -1.01 12.60 -5.38
C LYS A 82 -1.78 11.31 -5.11
N LEU A 83 -3.09 11.32 -5.37
CA LEU A 83 -3.96 10.15 -5.19
C LEU A 83 -3.49 9.00 -6.09
N LYS A 84 -3.31 9.25 -7.39
CA LYS A 84 -2.79 8.25 -8.34
C LYS A 84 -1.48 7.63 -7.89
N CYS A 85 -0.53 8.45 -7.42
CA CYS A 85 0.74 7.94 -6.90
C CYS A 85 0.55 7.06 -5.65
N ALA A 86 -0.28 7.50 -4.68
CA ALA A 86 -0.47 6.80 -3.41
C ALA A 86 -1.34 5.52 -3.52
N THR A 87 -2.23 5.44 -4.51
CA THR A 87 -3.07 4.25 -4.77
C THR A 87 -2.52 3.36 -5.87
N ALA A 88 -1.29 3.62 -6.34
CA ALA A 88 -0.68 2.96 -7.51
C ALA A 88 -1.50 3.00 -8.82
N ASP A 89 -2.48 3.90 -8.95
CA ASP A 89 -3.21 4.11 -10.20
C ASP A 89 -2.38 5.00 -11.13
N ILE A 90 -1.27 4.44 -11.63
CA ILE A 90 -0.36 5.10 -12.56
C ILE A 90 -0.93 5.20 -13.98
N SER A 91 -2.13 4.64 -14.22
CA SER A 91 -2.82 4.77 -15.49
C SER A 91 -3.04 6.25 -15.80
N ASP A 92 -2.74 6.67 -17.04
CA ASP A 92 -3.03 8.04 -17.48
C ASP A 92 -2.36 9.13 -16.59
N LEU A 93 -1.26 8.80 -15.90
CA LEU A 93 -0.54 9.75 -15.04
C LEU A 93 0.05 10.91 -15.86
N ALA A 94 0.46 10.63 -17.10
CA ALA A 94 0.94 11.60 -18.07
C ALA A 94 -0.08 12.70 -18.39
N SER A 95 -1.36 12.35 -18.59
CA SER A 95 -2.39 13.36 -18.85
C SER A 95 -2.64 14.23 -17.62
N THR A 96 -2.67 13.63 -16.42
CA THR A 96 -2.73 14.41 -15.18
C THR A 96 -1.53 15.34 -15.05
N TRP A 97 -0.32 14.89 -15.40
CA TRP A 97 0.89 15.70 -15.38
C TRP A 97 0.79 16.90 -16.34
N LYS A 98 0.30 16.70 -17.57
CA LYS A 98 0.11 17.79 -18.55
C LYS A 98 -0.79 18.91 -18.02
N LEU A 99 -1.82 18.58 -17.23
CA LEU A 99 -2.74 19.55 -16.61
C LEU A 99 -2.13 20.34 -15.44
N LEU A 100 -0.96 19.94 -14.93
CA LEU A 100 -0.30 20.65 -13.84
C LEU A 100 0.35 21.96 -14.33
N LYS A 101 0.14 23.04 -13.58
CA LYS A 101 0.88 24.30 -13.77
C LYS A 101 2.39 24.06 -13.64
N PRO A 102 3.25 24.76 -14.39
CA PRO A 102 4.71 24.60 -14.33
C PRO A 102 5.29 24.70 -12.91
N SER A 103 4.81 25.65 -12.10
CA SER A 103 5.22 25.79 -10.70
C SER A 103 4.88 24.58 -9.83
N THR A 104 3.78 23.87 -10.14
CA THR A 104 3.39 22.65 -9.43
C THR A 104 4.24 21.47 -9.87
N LYS A 105 4.57 21.37 -11.16
CA LYS A 105 5.52 20.37 -11.68
C LYS A 105 6.88 20.51 -10.99
N LYS A 106 7.43 21.73 -10.92
CA LYS A 106 8.69 22.02 -10.22
C LYS A 106 8.63 21.60 -8.73
N ARG A 107 7.51 21.86 -8.05
CA ARG A 107 7.31 21.41 -6.66
C ARG A 107 7.29 19.89 -6.51
N PHE A 108 6.76 19.15 -7.48
CA PHE A 108 6.79 17.68 -7.44
C PHE A 108 8.20 17.13 -7.71
N LEU A 109 8.95 17.71 -8.66
CA LEU A 109 10.32 17.31 -8.97
C LEU A 109 11.31 17.54 -7.81
N CYS A 110 10.96 18.41 -6.86
CA CYS A 110 11.72 18.69 -5.64
C CYS A 110 10.93 18.34 -4.36
N HIS A 111 9.94 17.46 -4.45
CA HIS A 111 9.08 17.14 -3.31
C HIS A 111 9.83 16.34 -2.24
N LYS A 112 9.46 16.52 -0.95
CA LYS A 112 10.03 15.77 0.18
C LYS A 112 9.70 14.28 0.12
N SER A 113 8.45 13.95 -0.17
CA SER A 113 8.02 12.58 -0.52
C SER A 113 8.78 12.08 -1.75
N VAL A 114 9.55 11.01 -1.56
CA VAL A 114 10.35 10.35 -2.58
C VAL A 114 9.42 9.70 -3.61
N LEU A 115 8.30 9.12 -3.18
CA LEU A 115 7.30 8.54 -4.07
C LEU A 115 6.80 9.55 -5.11
N TYR A 116 6.39 10.74 -4.68
CA TYR A 116 5.88 11.76 -5.60
C TYR A 116 6.96 12.30 -6.52
N ARG A 117 8.17 12.47 -5.99
CA ARG A 117 9.33 12.93 -6.76
C ARG A 117 9.72 11.92 -7.83
N TYR A 118 9.75 10.64 -7.48
CA TYR A 118 10.03 9.53 -8.38
C TYR A 118 9.01 9.47 -9.52
N ASN A 119 7.71 9.41 -9.21
CA ASN A 119 6.66 9.37 -10.24
C ASN A 119 6.65 10.62 -11.12
N ALA A 120 6.96 11.79 -10.56
CA ALA A 120 7.11 13.03 -11.32
C ALA A 120 8.28 12.97 -12.31
N LEU A 121 9.43 12.41 -11.92
CA LEU A 121 10.57 12.24 -12.82
C LEU A 121 10.28 11.22 -13.94
N VAL A 122 9.63 10.10 -13.60
CA VAL A 122 9.23 9.07 -14.57
C VAL A 122 8.37 9.68 -15.67
N VAL A 123 7.31 10.39 -15.29
CA VAL A 123 6.37 10.98 -16.26
C VAL A 123 6.96 12.16 -17.01
N ASP A 124 7.82 12.96 -16.38
CA ASP A 124 8.52 14.09 -17.03
C ASP A 124 9.51 13.58 -18.08
N LYS A 125 10.22 12.48 -17.79
CA LYS A 125 11.12 11.80 -18.72
C LYS A 125 10.35 11.24 -19.92
N GLU A 126 9.27 10.51 -19.67
CA GLU A 126 8.41 9.91 -20.71
C GLU A 126 7.90 10.97 -21.69
N LEU A 127 7.42 12.11 -21.18
CA LEU A 127 6.81 13.14 -22.01
C LEU A 127 7.79 14.05 -22.74
N LEU A 128 8.97 14.28 -22.17
CA LEU A 128 9.95 15.21 -22.76
C LEU A 128 11.06 14.49 -23.52
N GLY A 129 11.07 13.15 -23.53
CA GLY A 129 12.16 12.36 -24.15
C GLY A 129 13.53 12.68 -23.56
N ASN A 130 13.57 13.19 -22.32
CA ASN A 130 14.77 13.81 -21.78
C ASN A 130 15.69 12.73 -21.18
N ASN A 131 17.01 12.81 -21.42
CA ASN A 131 17.99 11.86 -20.87
C ASN A 131 18.27 12.04 -19.38
N ARG A 132 17.31 12.58 -18.62
CA ARG A 132 17.45 12.69 -17.16
C ARG A 132 17.60 11.28 -16.57
N MET A 133 18.69 11.11 -15.83
CA MET A 133 18.87 9.95 -14.97
C MET A 133 17.77 9.96 -13.92
N ILE A 134 17.01 8.87 -13.82
CA ILE A 134 16.07 8.65 -12.73
C ILE A 134 16.87 7.87 -11.68
N PRO A 135 17.17 8.45 -10.51
CA PRO A 135 17.86 7.72 -9.47
C PRO A 135 17.05 6.49 -9.05
N ASN A 136 17.74 5.42 -8.65
CA ASN A 136 17.06 4.26 -8.07
C ASN A 136 16.48 4.64 -6.69
N TRP A 137 15.24 5.13 -6.71
CA TRP A 137 14.49 5.49 -5.51
C TRP A 137 13.36 4.52 -5.22
N ALA A 138 13.29 3.38 -5.93
CA ALA A 138 12.32 2.34 -5.62
C ALA A 138 12.45 1.84 -4.16
N PRO A 139 13.66 1.57 -3.61
CA PRO A 139 13.85 1.19 -2.19
C PRO A 139 13.25 2.19 -1.19
N HIS A 140 13.55 3.47 -1.42
CA HIS A 140 13.12 4.56 -0.56
C HIS A 140 11.61 4.80 -0.68
N SER A 141 11.07 4.71 -1.91
CA SER A 141 9.64 4.86 -2.17
C SER A 141 8.85 3.70 -1.57
N PHE A 142 9.36 2.46 -1.65
CA PHE A 142 8.76 1.30 -0.97
C PHE A 142 8.62 1.56 0.53
N THR A 143 9.73 1.93 1.18
CA THR A 143 9.76 2.17 2.64
C THR A 143 8.82 3.30 3.04
N GLU A 144 8.79 4.39 2.26
CA GLU A 144 7.84 5.49 2.48
C GLU A 144 6.39 5.02 2.33
N CYS A 145 6.06 4.24 1.30
CA CYS A 145 4.70 3.76 1.06
C CYS A 145 4.25 2.79 2.18
N ALA A 146 5.11 1.85 2.57
CA ALA A 146 4.82 0.89 3.62
C ALA A 146 4.54 1.57 4.97
N LYS A 147 5.35 2.56 5.35
CA LYS A 147 5.15 3.35 6.58
C LYS A 147 3.87 4.18 6.57
N ASN A 148 3.45 4.65 5.39
CA ASN A 148 2.21 5.41 5.23
C ASN A 148 0.98 4.51 5.01
N GLY A 149 1.13 3.18 5.03
CA GLY A 149 0.05 2.22 4.75
C GLY A 149 -0.46 2.23 3.30
N TRP A 150 0.28 2.83 2.36
CA TRP A 150 -0.07 2.88 0.94
C TRP A 150 0.29 1.56 0.25
N ASN A 151 -0.38 0.48 0.66
CA ASN A 151 0.00 -0.89 0.32
C ASN A 151 0.09 -1.14 -1.20
N ASP A 152 -0.88 -0.66 -1.98
CA ASP A 152 -0.85 -0.81 -3.46
C ASP A 152 0.40 -0.14 -4.07
N ALA A 153 0.77 1.05 -3.57
CA ALA A 153 1.96 1.77 -4.02
C ALA A 153 3.25 1.11 -3.53
N ALA A 154 3.27 0.60 -2.29
CA ALA A 154 4.38 -0.18 -1.78
C ALA A 154 4.60 -1.42 -2.65
N GLN A 155 3.56 -2.19 -2.94
CA GLN A 155 3.61 -3.36 -3.81
C GLN A 155 4.13 -3.02 -5.21
N ASN A 156 3.67 -1.90 -5.79
CA ASN A 156 4.18 -1.44 -7.09
C ASN A 156 5.67 -1.09 -7.07
N MET A 157 6.14 -0.46 -5.98
CA MET A 157 7.57 -0.16 -5.82
C MET A 157 8.38 -1.42 -5.55
N PHE A 158 7.85 -2.35 -4.76
CA PHE A 158 8.48 -3.65 -4.47
C PHE A 158 8.76 -4.44 -5.76
N GLY A 159 7.80 -4.48 -6.69
CA GLY A 159 7.98 -5.13 -7.99
C GLY A 159 9.03 -4.49 -8.91
N LYS A 160 9.57 -3.32 -8.54
CA LYS A 160 10.65 -2.63 -9.29
C LYS A 160 12.04 -2.84 -8.67
N LEU A 161 12.09 -3.42 -7.47
CA LEU A 161 13.33 -3.79 -6.81
C LEU A 161 13.95 -5.00 -7.49
N ASN A 162 15.28 -5.12 -7.42
CA ASN A 162 15.94 -6.38 -7.77
C ASN A 162 15.71 -7.45 -6.68
N GLU A 163 16.07 -8.69 -6.96
CA GLU A 163 15.79 -9.83 -6.06
C GLU A 163 16.37 -9.63 -4.64
N VAL A 164 17.62 -9.20 -4.53
CA VAL A 164 18.29 -8.93 -3.24
C VAL A 164 17.59 -7.80 -2.48
N GLU A 165 17.27 -6.71 -3.18
CA GLU A 165 16.51 -5.60 -2.59
C GLU A 165 15.11 -6.05 -2.12
N GLN A 166 14.44 -6.93 -2.87
CA GLN A 166 13.14 -7.49 -2.50
C GLN A 166 13.23 -8.32 -1.23
N GLN A 167 14.21 -9.24 -1.12
CA GLN A 167 14.47 -10.01 0.10
C GLN A 167 14.68 -9.07 1.29
N THR A 168 15.66 -8.17 1.18
CA THR A 168 16.03 -7.23 2.23
C THR A 168 14.83 -6.40 2.71
N HIS A 169 14.05 -5.83 1.77
CA HIS A 169 12.91 -4.98 2.12
C HIS A 169 11.71 -5.77 2.66
N PHE A 170 11.48 -6.97 2.16
CA PHE A 170 10.47 -7.87 2.70
C PHE A 170 10.75 -8.21 4.16
N PHE A 171 11.98 -8.64 4.48
CA PHE A 171 12.36 -8.98 5.86
C PHE A 171 12.27 -7.78 6.81
N LYS A 172 12.79 -6.62 6.40
CA LYS A 172 12.68 -5.38 7.19
C LYS A 172 11.24 -5.01 7.50
N GLU A 173 10.36 -5.08 6.50
CA GLU A 173 8.95 -4.76 6.68
C GLU A 173 8.23 -5.81 7.53
N TYR A 174 8.53 -7.10 7.33
CA TYR A 174 7.99 -8.19 8.12
C TYR A 174 8.34 -8.05 9.61
N GLN A 175 9.62 -7.79 9.90
CA GLN A 175 10.11 -7.56 11.26
C GLN A 175 9.46 -6.32 11.88
N ARG A 176 9.31 -5.23 11.12
CA ARG A 176 8.62 -4.01 11.56
C ARG A 176 7.17 -4.31 11.95
N LYS A 177 6.42 -5.06 11.15
CA LYS A 177 5.02 -5.42 11.43
C LYS A 177 4.87 -6.24 12.71
N ILE A 178 5.81 -7.16 12.97
CA ILE A 178 5.87 -7.87 14.25
C ILE A 178 6.13 -6.91 15.41
N GLN A 179 7.12 -6.01 15.27
CA GLN A 179 7.49 -5.06 16.33
C GLN A 179 6.35 -4.10 16.68
N GLU A 180 5.69 -3.54 15.67
CA GLU A 180 4.59 -2.58 15.82
C GLU A 180 3.24 -3.22 16.18
N ASN A 181 3.13 -4.55 16.11
CA ASN A 181 1.86 -5.28 16.28
C ASN A 181 0.76 -4.74 15.34
N ASP A 182 1.13 -4.51 14.09
CA ASP A 182 0.29 -3.91 13.06
C ASP A 182 -0.27 -4.97 12.10
N ASP A 183 -1.19 -4.58 11.21
CA ASP A 183 -1.73 -5.50 10.21
C ASP A 183 -0.66 -5.96 9.19
N PHE A 184 -0.76 -7.22 8.79
CA PHE A 184 0.12 -7.85 7.81
C PHE A 184 -0.40 -7.71 6.37
N GLU A 185 -1.26 -6.73 6.06
CA GLU A 185 -1.92 -6.67 4.75
C GLU A 185 -0.91 -6.50 3.60
N LEU A 186 0.11 -5.65 3.77
CA LEU A 186 1.19 -5.52 2.77
C LEU A 186 1.96 -6.83 2.59
N ILE A 187 2.30 -7.52 3.68
CA ILE A 187 2.99 -8.82 3.63
C ILE A 187 2.16 -9.86 2.87
N ARG A 188 0.86 -9.96 3.15
CA ARG A 188 -0.04 -10.85 2.38
C ARG A 188 -0.05 -10.51 0.90
N GLN A 189 -0.08 -9.23 0.55
CA GLN A 189 -0.07 -8.80 -0.85
C GLN A 189 1.23 -9.21 -1.56
N ILE A 190 2.39 -9.03 -0.91
CA ILE A 190 3.69 -9.46 -1.44
C ILE A 190 3.72 -10.98 -1.65
N LEU A 191 3.32 -11.76 -0.65
CA LEU A 191 3.32 -13.23 -0.76
C LEU A 191 2.37 -13.71 -1.87
N ARG A 192 1.18 -13.11 -1.97
CA ARG A 192 0.19 -13.44 -3.02
C ARG A 192 0.62 -13.03 -4.42
N SER A 193 1.56 -12.10 -4.58
CA SER A 193 2.12 -11.78 -5.90
C SER A 193 3.09 -12.84 -6.42
N GLY A 194 3.33 -13.92 -5.66
CA GLY A 194 4.24 -14.99 -6.02
C GLY A 194 5.70 -14.69 -5.68
N PHE A 195 5.95 -13.68 -4.84
CA PHE A 195 7.29 -13.45 -4.29
C PHE A 195 7.74 -14.70 -3.52
N LYS A 196 8.96 -15.15 -3.83
CA LYS A 196 9.62 -16.26 -3.14
C LYS A 196 10.78 -15.68 -2.36
N TYR A 197 10.80 -15.94 -1.07
CA TYR A 197 11.94 -15.57 -0.25
C TYR A 197 13.05 -16.64 -0.38
N THR A 198 14.30 -16.26 -0.14
CA THR A 198 15.44 -17.18 -0.07
C THR A 198 16.12 -17.03 1.28
N GLY A 199 16.31 -18.13 2.00
CA GLY A 199 16.73 -18.11 3.42
C GLY A 199 18.19 -17.71 3.69
N PHE A 200 18.95 -17.25 2.71
CA PHE A 200 20.40 -17.03 2.81
C PHE A 200 20.77 -15.63 3.35
N GLU A 201 19.84 -14.68 3.42
CA GLU A 201 20.15 -13.26 3.75
C GLU A 201 19.78 -12.83 5.18
N LEU A 202 19.31 -13.75 6.05
CA LEU A 202 18.97 -13.40 7.43
C LEU A 202 20.20 -13.26 8.35
N GLU A 203 21.36 -13.78 7.96
CA GLU A 203 22.62 -13.68 8.73
C GLU A 203 23.17 -12.23 8.80
N ASP A 204 22.84 -11.36 7.82
CA ASP A 204 23.35 -9.98 7.77
C ASP A 204 22.43 -8.95 8.47
N LEU A 205 21.33 -9.38 9.10
CA LEU A 205 20.50 -8.51 9.95
C LEU A 205 20.99 -8.47 11.40
N ASP A 206 22.07 -9.19 11.70
CA ASP A 206 22.79 -9.15 12.95
C ASP A 206 23.49 -7.78 13.07
N ASP A 207 22.81 -6.88 13.76
CA ASP A 207 23.42 -5.66 14.32
C ASP A 207 24.60 -6.13 15.20
N GLU A 208 25.83 -5.72 14.88
CA GLU A 208 27.07 -6.09 15.59
C GLU A 208 27.15 -5.51 17.03
N SER A 209 26.05 -5.52 17.79
CA SER A 209 26.12 -5.33 19.23
C SER A 209 26.49 -6.65 19.89
N GLU A 210 27.65 -6.67 20.56
CA GLU A 210 27.95 -7.66 21.58
C GLU A 210 26.81 -7.68 22.62
N ASP A 211 26.53 -8.85 23.22
CA ASP A 211 25.76 -9.04 24.46
C ASP A 211 24.25 -9.35 24.38
N SER A 212 23.82 -10.19 25.35
CA SER A 212 22.50 -10.67 25.81
C SER A 212 21.17 -10.03 25.34
N GLU A 213 21.16 -8.80 24.84
CA GLU A 213 19.97 -8.14 24.30
C GLU A 213 19.45 -8.81 23.03
N HIS A 214 20.34 -9.46 22.26
CA HIS A 214 19.96 -10.17 21.03
C HIS A 214 19.11 -11.42 21.29
N GLU A 215 19.45 -12.20 22.32
CA GLU A 215 18.71 -13.42 22.65
C GLU A 215 17.32 -13.07 23.21
N GLU A 216 17.24 -12.10 24.12
CA GLU A 216 15.96 -11.60 24.64
C GLU A 216 15.10 -11.01 23.51
N ARG A 217 15.72 -10.35 22.52
CA ARG A 217 15.03 -9.82 21.33
C ARG A 217 14.55 -10.94 20.41
N ALA A 218 15.36 -11.97 20.17
CA ALA A 218 15.00 -13.13 19.35
C ALA A 218 13.84 -13.90 19.98
N GLU A 219 13.87 -14.13 21.29
CA GLU A 219 12.80 -14.80 22.03
C GLU A 219 11.50 -13.99 21.98
N LYS A 220 11.55 -12.68 22.21
CA LYS A 220 10.39 -11.77 22.08
C LYS A 220 9.79 -11.81 20.67
N ILE A 221 10.62 -11.83 19.63
CA ILE A 221 10.16 -11.93 18.24
C ILE A 221 9.54 -13.31 17.98
N LEU A 222 10.15 -14.39 18.46
CA LEU A 222 9.65 -15.75 18.28
C LEU A 222 8.27 -15.94 18.95
N ILE A 223 8.09 -15.42 20.18
CA ILE A 223 6.81 -15.43 20.88
C ILE A 223 5.75 -14.65 20.08
N LYS A 224 6.10 -13.46 19.56
CA LYS A 224 5.18 -12.68 18.72
C LYS A 224 4.82 -13.42 17.44
N ILE A 225 5.77 -14.04 16.75
CA ILE A 225 5.49 -14.86 15.56
C ILE A 225 4.45 -15.93 15.88
N LYS A 226 4.62 -16.66 16.99
CA LYS A 226 3.72 -17.74 17.41
C LYS A 226 2.32 -17.26 17.82
N THR A 227 2.17 -15.99 18.19
CA THR A 227 0.93 -15.48 18.81
C THR A 227 0.16 -14.46 17.97
N THR A 228 0.83 -13.74 17.07
CA THR A 228 0.23 -12.61 16.34
C THR A 228 0.40 -12.65 14.83
N VAL A 229 1.32 -13.45 14.28
CA VAL A 229 1.50 -13.57 12.83
C VAL A 229 0.43 -14.51 12.26
N PRO A 230 -0.38 -14.07 11.28
CA PRO A 230 -1.33 -14.95 10.60
C PRO A 230 -0.64 -16.13 9.91
N GLU A 231 -1.27 -17.31 9.89
CA GLU A 231 -0.71 -18.51 9.24
C GLU A 231 -0.33 -18.28 7.78
N ASP A 232 -1.12 -17.50 7.04
CA ASP A 232 -0.86 -17.15 5.63
C ASP A 232 0.29 -16.15 5.44
N CYS A 233 0.87 -15.66 6.54
CA CYS A 233 2.05 -14.80 6.59
C CYS A 233 3.25 -15.48 7.24
N VAL A 234 3.12 -16.70 7.79
CA VAL A 234 4.26 -17.36 8.45
C VAL A 234 5.33 -17.68 7.41
N VAL A 235 6.54 -17.17 7.65
CA VAL A 235 7.72 -17.46 6.83
C VAL A 235 8.64 -18.40 7.61
N PRO A 236 8.68 -19.70 7.28
CA PRO A 236 9.42 -20.72 8.02
C PRO A 236 10.90 -20.36 8.27
N GLU A 237 11.53 -19.67 7.33
CA GLU A 237 12.94 -19.30 7.35
C GLU A 237 13.21 -18.24 8.40
N ILE A 238 12.29 -17.28 8.57
CA ILE A 238 12.34 -16.29 9.63
C ILE A 238 12.13 -16.96 10.99
N VAL A 239 11.16 -17.89 11.08
CA VAL A 239 10.91 -18.67 12.30
C VAL A 239 12.14 -19.50 12.67
N ASN A 240 12.73 -20.17 11.70
CA ASN A 240 13.91 -21.01 11.87
C ASN A 240 15.13 -20.18 12.27
N HIS A 241 15.35 -19.02 11.65
CA HIS A 241 16.44 -18.11 12.00
C HIS A 241 16.33 -17.64 13.46
N PHE A 242 15.17 -17.12 13.89
CA PHE A 242 14.99 -16.72 15.30
C PHE A 242 15.02 -17.90 16.27
N THR A 243 14.58 -19.09 15.83
CA THR A 243 14.70 -20.31 16.65
C THR A 243 16.17 -20.70 16.81
N ARG A 244 17.01 -20.56 15.78
CA ARG A 244 18.45 -20.82 15.88
C ARG A 244 19.11 -19.84 16.84
N LEU A 245 18.82 -18.55 16.72
CA LEU A 245 19.36 -17.52 17.61
C LEU A 245 19.01 -17.79 19.09
N ALA A 246 17.78 -18.22 19.37
CA ALA A 246 17.33 -18.55 20.74
C ALA A 246 17.86 -19.89 21.29
N ASN A 247 18.65 -20.64 20.52
CA ASN A 247 19.27 -21.91 20.96
C ASN A 247 20.80 -21.87 20.87
N LEU A 248 21.40 -20.70 20.67
CA LEU A 248 22.86 -20.54 20.73
C LEU A 248 23.31 -20.64 22.20
N PRO A 249 24.38 -21.40 22.51
CA PRO A 249 24.91 -21.47 23.86
C PRO A 249 25.55 -20.13 24.28
N GLU A 250 25.24 -19.68 25.50
CA GLU A 250 25.83 -18.51 26.20
C GLU A 250 27.37 -18.53 26.24
#